data_AF-A0A7V5C7T8-F1
#
_entry.id   AF-A0A7V5C7T8-F1
#
_cell.length_a   1.000
_cell.length_b   1.000
_cell.length_c   1.000
_cell.angle_alpha   90.00
_cell.angle_beta   90.00
_cell.angle_gamma   90.00
#
_symmetry.space_group_name_H-M   'P 1'
#
loop_
_entity.id
_entity.type
_entity.pdbx_description
1 polymer ?
#
loop_
_entity_poly.entity_id
_entity_poly.type
_entity_poly.pdbx_seq_one_letter_code
_entity_poly.pdbx_strand_id
1 'polypeptide(L)'
;MFLNIRKKIAISFTFFILTSTLVWSLNLYNHYQLTKKIKLIDEKIELLNTVLECRRYEKNYFLYFNRTDLREAITYASNAEKKQADIIDKYKEAVRHLPLRGHLKNLKQYKALLTDLLNTDAGKHREKLLQKQIRTIGKQITDNIESIVSNEREKIRGLIYKTNLYLYGALIAIFVITAITVIFIALNVNAPLKSIEIAIHKIAKGDYSSIPPVSTGDIFESLVNSLNRMIEVLNRRNEQLIHSEKLASLGTLTSGVAHELNNPLNNISTSIQILEEEIEDGDVEYKRMLLEETENQIDRARDIIKGLLEFSRERRFVPRKVNFKKLVEKTMKLIKGEIPSNVTQHFRLDDSLEVRIGPHQIQRVIMNL
;
A
#
# COMPACT_ATOMS: atom_id res chain seq x y z
N MET A 1 -1.66 19.88 -7.96
CA MET A 1 -2.94 19.15 -7.78
C MET A 1 -2.61 17.77 -7.23
N PHE A 2 -2.75 17.55 -5.91
CA PHE A 2 -2.44 16.26 -5.30
C PHE A 2 -3.43 15.21 -5.80
N LEU A 3 -2.94 14.09 -6.33
CA LEU A 3 -3.81 13.00 -6.78
C LEU A 3 -4.44 12.30 -5.56
N ASN A 4 -5.77 12.16 -5.60
CA ASN A 4 -6.54 11.39 -4.62
C ASN A 4 -5.99 9.96 -4.49
N ILE A 5 -5.93 9.40 -3.27
CA ILE A 5 -5.48 8.03 -3.00
C ILE A 5 -6.09 7.00 -3.96
N ARG A 6 -7.38 7.11 -4.28
CA ARG A 6 -8.07 6.22 -5.23
C ARG A 6 -7.45 6.31 -6.62
N LYS A 7 -7.11 7.52 -7.07
CA LYS A 7 -6.42 7.74 -8.34
C LYS A 7 -4.98 7.23 -8.28
N LYS A 8 -4.26 7.40 -7.17
CA LYS A 8 -2.90 6.87 -7.01
C LYS A 8 -2.88 5.33 -7.04
N ILE A 9 -3.81 4.69 -6.34
CA ILE A 9 -4.01 3.23 -6.36
C ILE A 9 -4.37 2.78 -7.78
N ALA A 10 -5.36 3.40 -8.42
CA ALA A 10 -5.76 3.05 -9.77
C ALA A 10 -4.61 3.23 -10.77
N ILE A 11 -3.84 4.32 -10.70
CA ILE A 11 -2.67 4.53 -11.56
C ILE A 11 -1.61 3.47 -11.31
N SER A 12 -1.35 3.12 -10.05
CA SER A 12 -0.38 2.08 -9.69
C SER A 12 -0.80 0.72 -10.25
N PHE A 13 -2.07 0.34 -10.12
CA PHE A 13 -2.61 -0.90 -10.69
C PHE A 13 -2.61 -0.88 -12.22
N THR A 14 -3.04 0.21 -12.84
CA THR A 14 -3.03 0.34 -14.30
C THR A 14 -1.61 0.27 -14.85
N PHE A 15 -0.65 0.92 -14.19
CA PHE A 15 0.75 0.84 -14.55
C PHE A 15 1.30 -0.59 -14.40
N PHE A 16 0.97 -1.27 -13.29
CA PHE A 16 1.32 -2.68 -13.08
C PHE A 16 0.75 -3.58 -14.19
N ILE A 17 -0.53 -3.43 -14.54
CA ILE A 17 -1.19 -4.24 -15.57
C ILE A 17 -0.56 -3.97 -16.95
N LEU A 18 -0.34 -2.70 -17.31
CA LEU A 18 0.24 -2.32 -18.60
C LEU A 18 1.67 -2.85 -18.75
N THR A 19 2.50 -2.69 -17.72
CA THR A 19 3.89 -3.16 -17.73
C THR A 19 3.96 -4.68 -17.77
N SER A 20 3.15 -5.39 -16.96
CA SER A 20 3.07 -6.84 -16.99
C SER A 20 2.59 -7.36 -18.35
N THR A 21 1.59 -6.71 -18.96
CA THR A 21 1.08 -7.07 -20.28
C THR A 21 2.13 -6.86 -21.37
N LEU A 22 2.88 -5.76 -21.32
CA LEU A 22 3.97 -5.48 -22.26
C LEU A 22 5.08 -6.54 -22.15
N VAL A 23 5.49 -6.87 -20.93
CA VAL A 23 6.49 -7.91 -20.67
C VAL A 23 6.04 -9.27 -21.21
N TRP A 24 4.78 -9.65 -20.96
CA TRP A 24 4.22 -10.91 -21.45
C TRP A 24 4.11 -10.94 -22.99
N SER A 25 3.68 -9.84 -23.61
CA SER A 25 3.60 -9.71 -25.06
C SER A 25 4.97 -9.83 -25.74
N LEU A 26 6.00 -9.15 -25.21
CA LEU A 26 7.38 -9.28 -25.68
C LEU A 26 7.91 -10.71 -25.52
N ASN A 27 7.59 -11.36 -24.41
CA ASN A 27 7.99 -12.75 -24.18
C ASN A 27 7.33 -13.71 -25.18
N LEU A 28 6.01 -13.59 -25.39
CA LEU A 28 5.27 -14.36 -26.38
C LEU A 28 5.80 -14.17 -27.80
N TYR A 29 6.08 -12.92 -28.18
CA TYR A 29 6.66 -12.62 -29.49
C TYR A 29 8.02 -13.31 -29.67
N ASN A 30 8.90 -13.21 -28.68
CA ASN A 30 10.21 -13.85 -28.72
C ASN A 30 10.10 -15.39 -28.76
N HIS A 31 9.18 -15.97 -27.99
CA HIS A 31 8.90 -17.40 -28.00
C HIS A 31 8.39 -17.87 -29.36
N TYR A 32 7.44 -17.14 -29.96
CA TYR A 32 6.93 -17.43 -31.30
C TYR A 32 8.05 -17.40 -32.36
N GLN A 33 8.93 -16.39 -32.33
CA GLN A 33 10.05 -16.30 -33.25
C GLN A 33 11.06 -17.45 -33.07
N LEU A 34 11.32 -17.86 -31.82
CA LEU A 34 12.19 -19.00 -31.53
C LEU A 34 11.62 -20.29 -32.14
N THR A 35 10.34 -20.57 -31.91
CA THR A 35 9.67 -21.78 -32.43
C THR A 35 9.66 -21.80 -33.96
N LYS A 36 9.41 -20.66 -34.62
CA LYS A 36 9.49 -20.55 -36.09
C LYS A 36 10.88 -20.87 -36.62
N LYS A 37 11.93 -20.39 -35.94
CA LYS A 37 13.33 -20.69 -36.32
C LYS A 37 13.72 -22.15 -36.10
N ILE A 38 13.30 -22.76 -34.99
CA ILE A 38 13.57 -24.18 -34.72
C ILE A 38 12.97 -25.05 -35.84
N LYS A 39 11.70 -24.82 -36.20
CA LYS A 39 11.02 -25.58 -37.24
C LYS A 39 11.68 -25.45 -38.63
N LEU A 40 12.17 -24.25 -38.98
CA LEU A 40 12.93 -24.04 -40.22
C LEU A 40 14.24 -24.86 -40.23
N ILE A 41 14.90 -25.01 -39.08
CA ILE A 41 16.16 -25.74 -38.97
C ILE A 41 15.91 -27.25 -39.07
N ASP A 42 14.86 -27.77 -38.45
CA ASP A 42 14.48 -29.18 -38.58
C ASP A 42 14.26 -29.57 -40.06
N GLU A 43 13.54 -28.74 -40.81
CA GLU A 43 13.32 -28.94 -42.25
C GLU A 43 14.64 -28.90 -43.06
N LYS A 44 15.59 -28.03 -42.67
CA LYS A 44 16.94 -27.98 -43.28
C LYS A 44 17.77 -29.22 -42.95
N ILE A 45 17.64 -29.78 -41.73
CA ILE A 45 18.31 -31.02 -41.34
C ILE A 45 17.78 -32.19 -42.16
N GLU A 46 16.47 -32.26 -42.34
CA GLU A 46 15.88 -33.28 -43.21
C GLU A 46 16.35 -33.15 -44.67
N LEU A 47 16.48 -31.93 -45.18
CA LEU A 47 17.03 -31.69 -46.52
C LEU A 47 18.47 -32.20 -46.62
N LEU A 48 19.32 -31.92 -45.62
CA LEU A 48 20.69 -32.42 -45.57
C LEU A 48 20.72 -33.95 -45.62
N ASN A 49 19.92 -34.62 -44.78
CA ASN A 49 19.83 -36.08 -44.77
C ASN A 49 19.39 -36.63 -46.15
N THR A 50 18.42 -35.96 -46.80
CA THR A 50 17.95 -36.34 -48.15
C THR A 50 19.08 -36.23 -49.19
N VAL A 51 19.90 -35.17 -49.11
CA VAL A 51 21.06 -34.97 -49.99
C VAL A 51 22.16 -35.99 -49.71
N LEU A 52 22.42 -36.31 -48.44
CA LEU A 52 23.41 -37.32 -48.06
C LEU A 52 23.03 -38.72 -48.58
N GLU A 53 21.74 -39.09 -48.51
CA GLU A 53 21.23 -40.33 -49.11
C GLU A 53 21.40 -40.33 -50.63
N CYS A 54 21.06 -39.23 -51.30
CA CYS A 54 21.32 -39.08 -52.73
C CYS A 54 22.81 -39.30 -53.07
N ARG A 55 23.72 -38.69 -52.30
CA ARG A 55 25.18 -38.83 -52.47
C ARG A 55 25.67 -40.25 -52.17
N ARG A 56 25.01 -40.97 -51.26
CA ARG A 56 25.30 -42.39 -50.97
C ARG A 56 24.99 -43.26 -52.19
N TYR A 57 23.78 -43.15 -52.74
CA TYR A 57 23.38 -43.90 -53.93
C TYR A 57 24.18 -43.51 -55.18
N GLU A 58 24.52 -42.23 -55.35
CA GLU A 58 25.45 -41.78 -56.40
C GLU A 58 26.80 -42.51 -56.30
N LYS A 59 27.40 -42.55 -55.10
CA LYS A 59 28.69 -43.23 -54.88
C LYS A 59 28.57 -44.72 -55.17
N ASN A 60 27.48 -45.36 -54.73
CA ASN A 60 27.23 -46.78 -54.99
C ASN A 60 27.14 -47.07 -56.50
N TYR A 61 26.42 -46.24 -57.25
CA TYR A 61 26.39 -46.35 -58.71
C TYR A 61 27.80 -46.25 -59.32
N PHE A 62 28.62 -45.28 -58.90
CA PHE A 62 29.97 -45.13 -59.45
C PHE A 62 30.96 -46.24 -59.01
N LEU A 63 30.62 -47.04 -57.99
CA LEU A 63 31.41 -48.18 -57.54
C LEU A 63 30.98 -49.48 -58.24
N TYR A 64 29.68 -49.71 -58.37
CA TYR A 64 29.11 -50.98 -58.81
C TYR A 64 28.40 -50.93 -60.17
N PHE A 65 28.24 -49.74 -60.76
CA PHE A 65 27.55 -49.48 -62.03
C PHE A 65 26.09 -49.99 -62.08
N ASN A 66 25.45 -50.13 -60.92
CA ASN A 66 24.09 -50.61 -60.80
C ASN A 66 23.06 -49.51 -61.12
N ARG A 67 22.34 -49.65 -62.24
CA ARG A 67 21.32 -48.69 -62.70
C ARG A 67 20.21 -48.43 -61.66
N THR A 68 19.96 -49.37 -60.73
CA THR A 68 18.99 -49.18 -59.64
C THR A 68 19.45 -48.10 -58.66
N ASP A 69 20.72 -48.10 -58.26
CA ASP A 69 21.29 -47.06 -57.39
C ASP A 69 21.23 -45.67 -58.05
N LEU A 70 21.40 -45.61 -59.39
CA LEU A 70 21.26 -44.35 -60.13
C LEU A 70 19.81 -43.83 -60.11
N ARG A 71 18.81 -44.71 -60.25
CA ARG A 71 17.39 -44.33 -60.12
C ARG A 71 17.07 -43.83 -58.72
N GLU A 72 17.56 -44.52 -57.69
CA GLU A 72 17.39 -44.06 -56.29
C GLU A 72 18.04 -42.70 -56.07
N ALA A 73 19.26 -42.48 -56.57
CA ALA A 73 19.91 -41.17 -56.50
C ALA A 73 19.06 -40.07 -57.14
N ILE A 74 18.45 -40.32 -58.31
CA ILE A 74 17.54 -39.36 -58.98
C ILE A 74 16.28 -39.11 -58.13
N THR A 75 15.70 -40.14 -57.52
CA THR A 75 14.53 -40.02 -56.63
C THR A 75 14.85 -39.14 -55.42
N TYR A 76 15.96 -39.40 -54.73
CA TYR A 76 16.39 -38.57 -53.61
C TYR A 76 16.75 -37.14 -54.04
N ALA A 77 17.36 -36.95 -55.22
CA ALA A 77 17.63 -35.62 -55.77
C ALA A 77 16.33 -34.84 -56.05
N SER A 78 15.30 -35.52 -56.58
CA SER A 78 13.97 -34.94 -56.81
C SER A 78 13.27 -34.57 -55.51
N ASN A 79 13.37 -35.42 -54.48
CA ASN A 79 12.84 -35.14 -53.15
C ASN A 79 13.55 -33.95 -52.49
N ALA A 80 14.89 -33.87 -52.61
CA ALA A 80 15.67 -32.75 -52.10
C ALA A 80 15.32 -31.43 -52.82
N GLU A 81 15.14 -31.46 -54.14
CA GLU A 81 14.67 -30.30 -54.91
C GLU A 81 13.29 -29.82 -54.43
N LYS A 82 12.34 -30.74 -54.25
CA LYS A 82 11.00 -30.43 -53.77
C LYS A 82 11.03 -29.83 -52.36
N LYS A 83 11.72 -30.48 -51.41
CA LYS A 83 11.89 -29.97 -50.04
C LYS A 83 12.52 -28.57 -50.03
N GLN A 84 13.55 -28.34 -50.85
CA GLN A 84 14.18 -27.03 -50.97
C GLN A 84 13.19 -25.97 -51.50
N ALA A 85 12.36 -26.31 -52.47
CA ALA A 85 11.32 -25.42 -53.00
C ALA A 85 10.25 -25.11 -51.94
N ASP A 86 9.79 -26.13 -51.20
CA ASP A 86 8.80 -25.99 -50.13
C ASP A 86 9.33 -25.11 -48.98
N ILE A 87 10.60 -25.27 -48.59
CA ILE A 87 11.25 -24.41 -47.60
C ILE A 87 11.31 -22.95 -48.08
N ILE A 88 11.65 -22.72 -49.36
CA ILE A 88 11.70 -21.38 -49.92
C ILE A 88 10.31 -20.73 -49.89
N ASP A 89 9.25 -21.46 -50.22
CA ASP A 89 7.89 -20.94 -50.27
C ASP A 89 7.32 -20.65 -48.88
N LYS A 90 7.45 -21.62 -47.96
CA LYS A 90 6.93 -21.56 -46.59
C LYS A 90 7.63 -20.51 -45.72
N TYR A 91 8.90 -20.20 -46.01
CA TYR A 91 9.71 -19.27 -45.22
C TYR A 91 10.19 -18.04 -46.02
N LYS A 92 9.46 -17.64 -47.08
CA LYS A 92 9.77 -16.50 -47.97
C LYS A 92 10.31 -15.25 -47.26
N GLU A 93 9.70 -14.86 -46.13
CA GLU A 93 10.12 -13.67 -45.37
C GLU A 93 11.41 -13.87 -44.56
N ALA A 94 11.65 -15.06 -44.01
CA ALA A 94 12.84 -15.37 -43.20
C ALA A 94 14.08 -15.66 -44.06
N VAL A 95 13.88 -15.92 -45.36
CA VAL A 95 14.89 -16.41 -46.31
C VAL A 95 15.43 -15.32 -47.24
N ARG A 96 14.93 -14.08 -47.14
CA ARG A 96 15.27 -12.94 -48.04
C ARG A 96 16.76 -12.68 -48.25
N HIS A 97 17.63 -13.12 -47.34
CA HIS A 97 19.07 -12.86 -47.35
C HIS A 97 19.94 -14.12 -47.52
N LEU A 98 19.34 -15.29 -47.74
CA LEU A 98 20.09 -16.55 -47.89
C LEU A 98 20.23 -16.94 -49.38
N PRO A 99 21.35 -17.55 -49.79
CA PRO A 99 21.57 -18.06 -51.14
C PRO A 99 20.73 -19.32 -51.47
N LEU A 100 19.55 -19.49 -50.86
CA LEU A 100 18.66 -20.65 -51.01
C LEU A 100 18.16 -20.85 -52.45
N ARG A 101 18.04 -19.77 -53.24
CA ARG A 101 17.77 -19.87 -54.69
C ARG A 101 18.95 -20.47 -55.48
N GLY A 102 20.17 -20.18 -55.07
CA GLY A 102 21.38 -20.79 -55.65
C GLY A 102 21.45 -22.29 -55.37
N HIS A 103 21.09 -22.70 -54.15
CA HIS A 103 21.04 -24.12 -53.78
C HIS A 103 19.98 -24.89 -54.58
N LEU A 104 18.80 -24.31 -54.80
CA LEU A 104 17.77 -24.92 -55.65
C LEU A 104 18.26 -25.09 -57.09
N LYS A 105 18.99 -24.10 -57.63
CA LYS A 105 19.60 -24.20 -58.98
C LYS A 105 20.62 -25.33 -59.04
N ASN A 106 21.49 -25.45 -58.04
CA ASN A 106 22.50 -26.53 -58.00
C ASN A 106 21.84 -27.92 -57.88
N LEU A 107 20.79 -28.07 -57.05
CA LEU A 107 20.02 -29.32 -56.95
C LEU A 107 19.36 -29.70 -58.28
N LYS A 108 18.75 -28.73 -58.97
CA LYS A 108 18.18 -28.93 -60.32
C LYS A 108 19.24 -29.39 -61.33
N GLN A 109 20.39 -28.73 -61.34
CA GLN A 109 21.50 -29.06 -62.25
C GLN A 109 22.07 -30.45 -61.93
N TYR A 110 22.23 -30.77 -60.66
CA TYR A 110 22.69 -32.07 -60.19
C TYR A 110 21.73 -33.21 -60.58
N LYS A 111 20.41 -33.02 -60.38
CA LYS A 111 19.39 -33.96 -60.84
C LYS A 111 19.46 -34.16 -62.36
N ALA A 112 19.54 -33.06 -63.12
CA ALA A 112 19.63 -33.13 -64.58
C ALA A 112 20.84 -33.93 -65.07
N LEU A 113 22.00 -33.80 -64.42
CA LEU A 113 23.19 -34.58 -64.76
C LEU A 113 23.03 -36.07 -64.43
N LEU A 114 22.39 -36.42 -63.30
CA LEU A 114 22.08 -37.82 -62.97
C LEU A 114 21.09 -38.42 -63.98
N THR A 115 20.08 -37.66 -64.41
CA THR A 115 19.14 -38.09 -65.44
C THR A 115 19.81 -38.25 -66.81
N ASP A 116 20.72 -37.34 -67.20
CA ASP A 116 21.51 -37.46 -68.44
C ASP A 116 22.36 -38.73 -68.43
N LEU A 117 22.96 -39.06 -67.27
CA LEU A 117 23.72 -40.29 -67.07
C LEU A 117 22.85 -41.54 -67.17
N LEU A 118 21.60 -41.49 -66.72
CA LEU A 118 20.67 -42.63 -66.81
C LEU A 118 20.20 -42.87 -68.24
N ASN A 119 19.98 -41.81 -69.02
CA ASN A 119 19.39 -41.88 -70.36
C ASN A 119 20.42 -42.06 -71.48
N THR A 120 21.70 -41.83 -71.22
CA THR A 120 22.73 -41.90 -72.25
C THR A 120 23.52 -43.21 -72.13
N ASP A 121 23.58 -44.02 -73.20
CA ASP A 121 24.66 -45.00 -73.40
C ASP A 121 25.93 -44.26 -73.86
N ALA A 122 26.39 -43.37 -72.99
CA ALA A 122 27.47 -42.46 -73.30
C ALA A 122 28.77 -43.26 -73.42
N GLY A 123 29.52 -43.10 -74.51
CA GLY A 123 30.86 -43.67 -74.60
C GLY A 123 31.72 -43.29 -73.39
N LYS A 124 32.67 -44.16 -73.00
CA LYS A 124 33.50 -44.07 -71.77
C LYS A 124 34.01 -42.66 -71.44
N HIS A 125 34.32 -41.84 -72.46
CA HIS A 125 34.84 -40.49 -72.26
C HIS A 125 33.79 -39.48 -71.74
N ARG A 126 32.53 -39.58 -72.19
CA ARG A 126 31.43 -38.69 -71.76
C ARG A 126 30.91 -39.09 -70.38
N GLU A 127 30.86 -40.38 -70.08
CA GLU A 127 30.54 -40.90 -68.75
C GLU A 127 31.52 -40.39 -67.68
N LYS A 128 32.83 -40.40 -67.99
CA LYS A 128 33.89 -39.88 -67.11
C LYS A 128 33.78 -38.36 -66.89
N LEU A 129 33.35 -37.61 -67.91
CA LEU A 129 33.11 -36.17 -67.80
C LEU A 129 31.90 -35.86 -66.91
N LEU A 130 30.78 -36.56 -67.13
CA LEU A 130 29.57 -36.47 -66.31
C LEU A 130 29.86 -36.85 -64.86
N GLN A 131 30.61 -37.93 -64.61
CA GLN A 131 31.03 -38.34 -63.28
C GLN A 131 31.79 -37.23 -62.55
N LYS A 132 32.73 -36.55 -63.22
CA LYS A 132 33.49 -35.43 -62.62
C LYS A 132 32.57 -34.26 -62.28
N GLN A 133 31.63 -33.90 -63.16
CA GLN A 133 30.66 -32.82 -62.94
C GLN A 133 29.71 -33.15 -61.79
N ILE A 134 29.13 -34.35 -61.78
CA ILE A 134 28.21 -34.85 -60.74
C ILE A 134 28.91 -34.84 -59.38
N ARG A 135 30.15 -35.36 -59.29
CA ARG A 135 30.91 -35.35 -58.04
C ARG A 135 31.22 -33.93 -57.55
N THR A 136 31.54 -33.01 -58.45
CA THR A 136 31.87 -31.62 -58.11
C THR A 136 30.65 -30.88 -57.57
N ILE A 137 29.53 -30.95 -58.30
CA ILE A 137 28.28 -30.29 -57.88
C ILE A 137 27.72 -30.96 -56.62
N GLY A 138 27.74 -32.29 -56.55
CA GLY A 138 27.29 -33.03 -55.37
C GLY A 138 28.10 -32.68 -54.11
N LYS A 139 29.43 -32.49 -54.24
CA LYS A 139 30.27 -31.98 -53.15
C LYS A 139 29.87 -30.56 -52.77
N GLN A 140 29.74 -29.65 -53.74
CA GLN A 140 29.31 -28.28 -53.47
C GLN A 140 27.93 -28.19 -52.78
N ILE A 141 26.97 -29.04 -53.16
CA ILE A 141 25.65 -29.07 -52.49
C ILE A 141 25.80 -29.53 -51.04
N THR A 142 26.59 -30.59 -50.82
CA THR A 142 26.81 -31.15 -49.47
C THR A 142 27.49 -30.13 -48.56
N ASP A 143 28.65 -29.59 -48.97
CA ASP A 143 29.45 -28.63 -48.19
C ASP A 143 28.63 -27.37 -47.85
N ASN A 144 27.81 -26.90 -48.79
CA ASN A 144 26.95 -25.73 -48.58
C ASN A 144 25.81 -26.00 -47.59
N ILE A 145 25.12 -27.15 -47.68
CA ILE A 145 24.01 -27.45 -46.77
C ILE A 145 24.56 -27.76 -45.37
N GLU A 146 25.69 -28.48 -45.26
CA GLU A 146 26.36 -28.73 -43.98
C GLU A 146 26.78 -27.44 -43.29
N SER A 147 27.40 -26.50 -44.00
CA SER A 147 27.80 -25.21 -43.44
C SER A 147 26.61 -24.33 -43.01
N ILE A 148 25.46 -24.45 -43.68
CA ILE A 148 24.22 -23.78 -43.26
C ILE A 148 23.70 -24.41 -41.96
N VAL A 149 23.61 -25.73 -41.90
CA VAL A 149 23.08 -26.45 -40.72
C VAL A 149 23.99 -26.21 -39.51
N SER A 150 25.32 -26.24 -39.67
CA SER A 150 26.26 -25.99 -38.57
C SER A 150 26.17 -24.55 -38.06
N ASN A 151 26.14 -23.55 -38.94
CA ASN A 151 25.99 -22.14 -38.57
C ASN A 151 24.65 -21.85 -37.87
N GLU A 152 23.56 -22.51 -38.26
CA GLU A 152 22.26 -22.35 -37.63
C GLU A 152 22.21 -23.05 -36.25
N ARG A 153 22.88 -24.20 -36.08
CA ARG A 153 22.99 -24.89 -34.79
C ARG A 153 23.69 -24.07 -33.72
N GLU A 154 24.76 -23.35 -34.06
CA GLU A 154 25.40 -22.42 -33.10
C GLU A 154 24.48 -21.27 -32.72
N LYS A 155 23.76 -20.70 -33.69
CA LYS A 155 22.78 -19.64 -33.43
C LYS A 155 21.65 -20.10 -32.52
N ILE A 156 21.20 -21.37 -32.57
CA ILE A 156 20.20 -21.92 -31.65
C ILE A 156 20.66 -21.81 -30.20
N ARG A 157 21.89 -22.26 -29.89
CA ARG A 157 22.39 -22.20 -28.51
C ARG A 157 22.39 -20.75 -27.98
N GLY A 158 22.78 -19.79 -28.82
CA GLY A 158 22.69 -18.37 -28.50
C GLY A 158 21.26 -17.85 -28.34
N LEU A 159 20.31 -18.32 -29.17
CA LEU A 159 18.90 -17.93 -29.09
C LEU A 159 18.22 -18.48 -27.83
N ILE A 160 18.46 -19.75 -27.48
CA ILE A 160 17.95 -20.36 -26.24
C ILE A 160 18.44 -19.58 -25.02
N TYR A 161 19.73 -19.22 -24.99
CA TYR A 161 20.28 -18.42 -23.89
C TYR A 161 19.61 -17.04 -23.78
N LYS A 162 19.44 -16.33 -24.91
CA LYS A 162 18.74 -15.03 -24.92
C LYS A 162 17.29 -15.15 -24.48
N THR A 163 16.56 -16.16 -24.94
CA THR A 163 15.17 -16.40 -24.53
C THR A 163 15.07 -16.66 -23.03
N ASN A 164 15.97 -17.48 -22.46
CA ASN A 164 16.01 -17.72 -21.03
C ASN A 164 16.35 -16.44 -20.25
N LEU A 165 17.29 -15.63 -20.74
CA LEU A 165 17.63 -14.34 -20.12
C LEU A 165 16.42 -13.39 -20.10
N TYR A 166 15.66 -13.29 -21.19
CA TYR A 166 14.43 -12.49 -21.22
C TYR A 166 13.36 -13.04 -20.27
N LEU A 167 13.24 -14.36 -20.12
CA LEU A 167 12.30 -14.98 -19.20
C LEU A 167 12.66 -14.65 -17.74
N TYR A 168 13.92 -14.81 -17.35
CA TYR A 168 14.37 -14.45 -16.00
C TYR A 168 14.27 -12.94 -15.75
N GLY A 169 14.63 -12.11 -16.74
CA GLY A 169 14.47 -10.66 -16.65
C GLY A 169 13.00 -10.24 -16.47
N ALA A 170 12.08 -10.88 -17.18
CA ALA A 170 10.64 -10.67 -17.03
C ALA A 170 10.14 -11.05 -15.62
N LEU A 171 10.58 -12.19 -15.08
CA LEU A 171 10.22 -12.62 -13.72
C LEU A 171 10.72 -11.63 -12.66
N ILE A 172 11.98 -11.18 -12.77
CA ILE A 172 12.56 -10.18 -11.87
C ILE A 172 11.79 -8.86 -11.99
N ALA A 173 11.48 -8.40 -13.21
CA ALA A 173 10.73 -7.17 -13.42
C ALA A 173 9.34 -7.25 -12.76
N ILE A 174 8.60 -8.34 -12.96
CA ILE A 174 7.30 -8.55 -12.32
C ILE A 174 7.44 -8.54 -10.79
N PHE A 175 8.41 -9.26 -10.24
CA PHE A 175 8.67 -9.29 -8.79
C PHE A 175 8.95 -7.90 -8.22
N VAL A 176 9.79 -7.11 -8.88
CA VAL A 176 10.12 -5.74 -8.46
C VAL A 176 8.87 -4.84 -8.48
N ILE A 177 8.06 -4.91 -9.53
CA ILE A 177 6.83 -4.09 -9.61
C ILE A 177 5.81 -4.54 -8.55
N THR A 178 5.69 -5.84 -8.28
CA THR A 178 4.86 -6.35 -7.18
C THR A 178 5.36 -5.86 -5.81
N ALA A 179 6.68 -5.88 -5.57
CA ALA A 179 7.24 -5.37 -4.32
C ALA A 179 6.96 -3.86 -4.15
N ILE A 180 7.14 -3.06 -5.22
CA ILE A 180 6.86 -1.63 -5.22
C ILE A 180 5.38 -1.35 -4.93
N THR A 181 4.47 -2.08 -5.56
CA THR A 181 3.02 -1.92 -5.32
C THR A 181 2.62 -2.29 -3.89
N VAL A 182 3.18 -3.36 -3.32
CA VAL A 182 2.95 -3.74 -1.91
C VAL A 182 3.45 -2.66 -0.95
N ILE A 183 4.68 -2.17 -1.14
CA ILE A 183 5.26 -1.09 -0.31
C ILE A 183 4.40 0.18 -0.43
N PHE A 184 3.97 0.52 -1.65
CA PHE A 184 3.10 1.66 -1.90
C PHE A 184 1.79 1.57 -1.11
N ILE A 185 1.10 0.41 -1.15
CA ILE A 185 -0.15 0.18 -0.41
C ILE A 185 0.10 0.26 1.10
N ALA A 186 1.17 -0.36 1.60
CA ALA A 186 1.48 -0.37 3.03
C ALA A 186 1.67 1.05 3.59
N LEU A 187 2.45 1.89 2.89
CA LEU A 187 2.78 3.23 3.33
C LEU A 187 1.66 4.24 3.12
N ASN A 188 0.93 4.15 1.99
CA ASN A 188 -0.05 5.17 1.62
C ASN A 188 -1.49 4.81 2.04
N VAL A 189 -1.79 3.56 2.34
CA VAL A 189 -3.16 3.11 2.67
C VAL A 189 -3.23 2.53 4.08
N ASN A 190 -2.42 1.51 4.38
CA ASN A 190 -2.52 0.80 5.67
C ASN A 190 -2.09 1.66 6.86
N ALA A 191 -1.00 2.41 6.73
CA ALA A 191 -0.50 3.26 7.83
C ALA A 191 -1.50 4.37 8.24
N PRO A 192 -2.09 5.16 7.31
CA PRO A 192 -3.17 6.09 7.65
C PRO A 192 -4.40 5.43 8.25
N LEU A 193 -4.82 4.27 7.72
CA LEU A 193 -6.00 3.55 8.22
C LEU A 193 -5.81 3.11 9.68
N LYS A 194 -4.64 2.56 10.01
CA LYS A 194 -4.31 2.16 11.38
C LYS A 194 -4.29 3.35 12.35
N SER A 195 -3.88 4.52 11.88
CA SER A 195 -3.87 5.74 12.69
C SER A 195 -5.29 6.20 13.03
N ILE A 196 -6.21 6.12 12.06
CA ILE A 196 -7.64 6.40 12.25
C ILE A 196 -8.28 5.37 13.17
N GLU A 197 -7.98 4.08 13.01
CA GLU A 197 -8.47 3.01 13.89
C GLU A 197 -8.10 3.27 15.36
N ILE A 198 -6.83 3.59 15.63
CA ILE A 198 -6.35 3.93 16.97
C ILE A 198 -7.10 5.14 17.52
N ALA A 199 -7.34 6.16 16.70
CA ALA A 199 -8.06 7.35 17.12
C ALA A 199 -9.53 7.05 17.48
N ILE A 200 -10.24 6.27 16.65
CA ILE A 200 -11.62 5.85 16.94
C ILE A 200 -11.68 5.07 18.25
N HIS A 201 -10.72 4.16 18.49
CA HIS A 201 -10.67 3.39 19.73
C HIS A 201 -10.40 4.26 20.97
N LYS A 202 -9.62 5.34 20.83
CA LYS A 202 -9.44 6.34 21.90
C LYS A 202 -10.73 7.11 22.19
N ILE A 203 -11.43 7.56 21.15
CA ILE A 203 -12.72 8.26 21.29
C ILE A 203 -13.75 7.37 21.99
N ALA A 204 -13.81 6.08 21.63
CA ALA A 204 -14.70 5.12 22.26
C ALA A 204 -14.42 4.92 23.77
N LYS A 205 -13.19 5.21 24.22
CA LYS A 205 -12.80 5.19 25.64
C LYS A 205 -13.00 6.53 26.36
N GLY A 206 -13.61 7.52 25.71
CA GLY A 206 -13.86 8.85 26.28
C GLY A 206 -12.68 9.83 26.16
N ASP A 207 -11.63 9.47 25.40
CA ASP A 207 -10.54 10.40 25.07
C ASP A 207 -10.91 11.20 23.81
N TYR A 208 -11.43 12.41 24.02
CA TYR A 208 -11.81 13.36 22.95
C TYR A 208 -10.65 14.22 22.44
N SER A 209 -9.41 13.74 22.57
CA SER A 209 -8.24 14.42 22.00
C SER A 209 -8.35 14.50 20.47
N SER A 210 -7.92 15.63 19.89
CA SER A 210 -7.92 15.79 18.43
C SER A 210 -6.94 14.84 17.76
N ILE A 211 -7.32 14.35 16.59
CA ILE A 211 -6.46 13.50 15.77
C ILE A 211 -5.48 14.43 15.04
N PRO A 212 -4.16 14.15 15.09
CA PRO A 212 -3.17 14.96 14.40
C PRO A 212 -3.51 15.06 12.90
N PRO A 213 -3.28 16.23 12.28
CA PRO A 213 -3.61 16.44 10.88
C PRO A 213 -2.80 15.47 10.02
N VAL A 214 -3.51 14.74 9.15
CA VAL A 214 -2.91 13.85 8.17
C VAL A 214 -2.82 14.62 6.85
N SER A 215 -1.64 15.11 6.50
CA SER A 215 -1.40 15.86 5.25
C SER A 215 -1.21 14.94 4.04
N THR A 216 -2.18 14.06 3.77
CA THR A 216 -2.16 13.21 2.58
C THR A 216 -2.75 13.89 1.33
N GLY A 217 -3.44 15.04 1.47
CA GLY A 217 -4.01 15.79 0.35
C GLY A 217 -5.19 15.08 -0.33
N ASP A 218 -5.85 14.14 0.36
CA ASP A 218 -6.80 13.19 -0.23
C ASP A 218 -7.99 12.84 0.69
N ILE A 219 -8.66 11.72 0.42
CA ILE A 219 -9.83 11.23 1.16
C ILE A 219 -9.53 11.09 2.66
N PHE A 220 -8.30 10.71 3.04
CA PHE A 220 -7.96 10.53 4.45
C PHE A 220 -7.92 11.87 5.18
N GLU A 221 -7.43 12.93 4.54
CA GLU A 221 -7.44 14.28 5.12
C GLU A 221 -8.88 14.77 5.35
N SER A 222 -9.76 14.61 4.34
CA SER A 222 -11.18 14.95 4.48
C SER A 222 -11.85 14.13 5.59
N LEU A 223 -11.55 12.83 5.69
CA LEU A 223 -12.12 11.94 6.70
C LEU A 223 -11.64 12.33 8.11
N VAL A 224 -10.35 12.62 8.28
CA VAL A 224 -9.78 13.10 9.55
C VAL A 224 -10.41 14.43 9.96
N ASN A 225 -10.60 15.35 9.01
CA ASN A 225 -11.27 16.63 9.28
C ASN A 225 -12.73 16.43 9.71
N SER A 226 -13.49 15.56 9.03
CA SER A 226 -14.86 15.20 9.42
C SER A 226 -14.91 14.55 10.81
N LEU A 227 -13.95 13.66 11.12
CA LEU A 227 -13.85 13.00 12.42
C LEU A 227 -13.51 14.01 13.52
N ASN A 228 -12.55 14.91 13.29
CA ASN A 228 -12.23 15.99 14.23
C ASN A 228 -13.43 16.90 14.50
N ARG A 229 -14.24 17.22 13.48
CA ARG A 229 -15.48 17.98 13.66
C ARG A 229 -16.53 17.21 14.48
N MET A 230 -16.61 15.89 14.30
CA MET A 230 -17.47 15.04 15.12
C MET A 230 -17.02 15.02 16.59
N ILE A 231 -15.71 14.90 16.84
CA ILE A 231 -15.12 14.96 18.19
C ILE A 231 -15.47 16.29 18.87
N GLU A 232 -15.35 17.41 18.15
CA GLU A 232 -15.70 18.73 18.69
C GLU A 232 -17.18 18.82 19.09
N VAL A 233 -18.08 18.30 18.24
CA VAL A 233 -19.51 18.26 18.53
C VAL A 233 -19.81 17.37 19.74
N LEU A 234 -19.19 16.19 19.83
CA LEU A 234 -19.34 15.29 20.97
C LEU A 234 -18.86 15.94 22.27
N ASN A 235 -17.70 16.60 22.26
CA ASN A 235 -17.18 17.26 23.45
C ASN A 235 -18.12 18.38 23.93
N ARG A 236 -18.63 19.22 23.01
CA ARG A 236 -19.61 20.26 23.35
C ARG A 236 -20.91 19.68 23.93
N ARG A 237 -21.41 18.57 23.37
CA ARG A 237 -22.61 17.88 23.89
C ARG A 237 -22.37 17.30 25.28
N ASN A 238 -21.20 16.73 25.53
CA ASN A 238 -20.83 16.20 26.84
C ASN A 238 -20.75 17.33 27.88
N GLU A 239 -20.16 18.49 27.54
CA GLU A 239 -20.15 19.67 28.41
C GLU A 239 -21.57 20.16 28.73
N GLN A 240 -22.46 20.18 27.74
CA GLN A 240 -23.88 20.53 27.94
C GLN A 240 -24.62 19.54 28.84
N LEU A 241 -24.38 18.24 28.68
CA LEU A 241 -24.98 17.21 29.53
C LEU A 241 -24.54 17.36 30.99
N ILE A 242 -23.23 17.54 31.23
CA ILE A 242 -22.69 17.79 32.57
C ILE A 242 -23.32 19.05 33.17
N HIS A 243 -23.48 20.11 32.38
CA HIS A 243 -24.13 21.33 32.85
C HIS A 243 -25.61 21.09 33.20
N SER A 244 -26.35 20.39 32.36
CA SER A 244 -27.76 20.03 32.61
C SER A 244 -27.91 19.16 33.86
N GLU A 245 -27.01 18.21 34.08
CA GLU A 245 -27.00 17.35 35.27
C GLU A 245 -26.72 18.17 36.54
N LYS A 246 -25.78 19.13 36.48
CA LYS A 246 -25.54 20.08 37.58
C LYS A 246 -26.76 20.92 37.89
N LEU A 247 -27.47 21.42 36.88
CA LEU A 247 -28.69 22.19 37.07
C LEU A 247 -29.85 21.34 37.63
N ALA A 248 -29.97 20.08 37.20
CA ALA A 248 -30.99 19.16 37.74
C ALA A 248 -30.70 18.78 39.21
N SER A 249 -29.43 18.50 39.53
CA SER A 249 -28.96 18.28 40.90
C SER A 249 -29.20 19.52 41.77
N LEU A 250 -28.89 20.71 41.24
CA LEU A 250 -29.21 21.99 41.87
C LEU A 250 -30.71 22.11 42.15
N GLY A 251 -31.58 21.84 41.18
CA GLY A 251 -33.03 21.86 41.36
C GLY A 251 -33.53 20.95 42.48
N THR A 252 -32.90 19.78 42.65
CA THR A 252 -33.20 18.84 43.75
C THR A 252 -32.72 19.39 45.10
N LEU A 253 -31.52 19.98 45.14
CA LEU A 253 -30.95 20.61 46.34
C LEU A 253 -31.65 21.91 46.72
N THR A 254 -32.27 22.62 45.78
CA THR A 254 -33.01 23.87 46.03
C THR A 254 -34.08 23.68 47.09
N SER A 255 -34.72 22.51 47.19
CA SER A 255 -35.70 22.25 48.26
C SER A 255 -35.05 22.22 49.65
N GLY A 256 -33.85 21.65 49.77
CA GLY A 256 -33.09 21.64 51.02
C GLY A 256 -32.51 23.02 51.35
N VAL A 257 -31.99 23.73 50.35
CA VAL A 257 -31.45 25.08 50.51
C VAL A 257 -32.54 26.10 50.84
N ALA A 258 -33.72 25.99 50.25
CA ALA A 258 -34.87 26.81 50.62
C ALA A 258 -35.25 26.58 52.09
N HIS A 259 -35.22 25.33 52.56
CA HIS A 259 -35.46 25.01 53.96
C HIS A 259 -34.35 25.59 54.88
N GLU A 260 -33.09 25.42 54.51
CA GLU A 260 -31.95 25.97 55.26
C GLU A 260 -31.88 27.50 55.25
N LEU A 261 -32.39 28.17 54.21
CA LEU A 261 -32.53 29.64 54.15
C LEU A 261 -33.74 30.15 54.93
N ASN A 262 -34.84 29.40 54.94
CA ASN A 262 -36.01 29.77 55.74
C ASN A 262 -35.68 29.78 57.24
N ASN A 263 -34.75 28.94 57.70
CA ASN A 263 -34.33 28.88 59.10
C ASN A 263 -33.73 30.20 59.64
N PRO A 264 -32.63 30.76 59.07
CA PRO A 264 -32.09 32.05 59.52
C PRO A 264 -33.10 33.18 59.34
N LEU A 265 -33.89 33.18 58.26
CA LEU A 265 -34.94 34.19 58.05
C LEU A 265 -36.01 34.16 59.14
N ASN A 266 -36.43 32.98 59.57
CA ASN A 266 -37.40 32.83 60.65
C ASN A 266 -36.82 33.26 62.00
N ASN A 267 -35.54 32.94 62.26
CA ASN A 267 -34.84 33.37 63.47
C ASN A 267 -34.69 34.90 63.50
N ILE A 268 -34.29 35.53 62.39
CA ILE A 268 -34.25 36.99 62.24
C ILE A 268 -35.62 37.60 62.53
N SER A 269 -36.67 37.06 61.90
CA SER A 269 -38.04 37.55 62.10
C SER A 269 -38.49 37.45 63.56
N THR A 270 -38.14 36.35 64.24
CA THR A 270 -38.49 36.13 65.65
C THR A 270 -37.72 37.10 66.55
N SER A 271 -36.42 37.26 66.34
CA SER A 271 -35.60 38.22 67.10
C SER A 271 -36.10 39.66 66.93
N ILE A 272 -36.50 40.05 65.71
CA ILE A 272 -37.08 41.37 65.46
C ILE A 272 -38.45 41.53 66.15
N GLN A 273 -39.32 40.52 66.11
CA GLN A 273 -40.62 40.58 66.80
C GLN A 273 -40.47 40.74 68.31
N ILE A 274 -39.53 40.00 68.93
CA ILE A 274 -39.24 40.13 70.37
C ILE A 274 -38.69 41.55 70.65
N LEU A 275 -37.79 42.05 69.81
CA LEU A 275 -37.27 43.41 69.92
C LEU A 275 -38.37 44.47 69.81
N GLU A 276 -39.38 44.26 68.96
CA GLU A 276 -40.55 45.14 68.79
C GLU A 276 -41.51 45.12 69.99
N GLU A 277 -41.77 43.95 70.57
CA GLU A 277 -42.63 43.81 71.74
C GLU A 277 -41.99 44.40 73.00
N GLU A 278 -40.67 44.33 73.12
CA GLU A 278 -39.94 44.76 74.32
C GLU A 278 -39.35 46.19 74.20
N ILE A 279 -39.70 46.98 73.18
CA ILE A 279 -39.08 48.29 72.87
C ILE A 279 -38.97 49.20 74.12
N GLU A 280 -40.04 49.32 74.90
CA GLU A 280 -40.12 50.29 76.01
C GLU A 280 -39.59 49.73 77.35
N ASP A 281 -39.80 48.44 77.64
CA ASP A 281 -39.58 47.86 78.99
C ASP A 281 -38.53 46.71 79.06
N GLY A 282 -37.92 46.30 77.95
CA GLY A 282 -36.93 45.20 77.94
C GLY A 282 -35.49 45.56 78.35
N ASP A 283 -34.76 44.58 78.87
CA ASP A 283 -33.33 44.67 79.23
C ASP A 283 -32.46 45.02 78.02
N VAL A 284 -31.63 46.07 78.16
CA VAL A 284 -30.75 46.58 77.10
C VAL A 284 -29.73 45.53 76.65
N GLU A 285 -29.22 44.71 77.57
CA GLU A 285 -28.25 43.65 77.20
C GLU A 285 -28.93 42.51 76.45
N TYR A 286 -30.17 42.16 76.79
CA TYR A 286 -30.97 41.18 76.05
C TYR A 286 -31.30 41.68 74.63
N LYS A 287 -31.67 42.96 74.49
CA LYS A 287 -31.88 43.59 73.17
C LYS A 287 -30.61 43.59 72.32
N ARG A 288 -29.45 43.88 72.91
CA ARG A 288 -28.17 43.82 72.19
C ARG A 288 -27.87 42.40 71.70
N MET A 289 -28.09 41.40 72.55
CA MET A 289 -27.91 39.99 72.17
C MET A 289 -28.82 39.58 70.98
N LEU A 290 -30.08 40.02 70.95
CA LEU A 290 -31.00 39.74 69.84
C LEU A 290 -30.56 40.42 68.52
N LEU A 291 -29.98 41.62 68.60
CA LEU A 291 -29.41 42.30 67.43
C LEU A 291 -28.16 41.59 66.91
N GLU A 292 -27.26 41.15 67.79
CA GLU A 292 -26.07 40.35 67.41
C GLU A 292 -26.48 39.01 66.79
N GLU A 293 -27.50 38.34 67.34
CA GLU A 293 -28.04 37.10 66.76
C GLU A 293 -28.63 37.35 65.37
N THR A 294 -29.32 38.47 65.18
CA THR A 294 -29.87 38.87 63.87
C THR A 294 -28.74 39.06 62.84
N GLU A 295 -27.66 39.74 63.21
CA GLU A 295 -26.49 39.93 62.33
C GLU A 295 -25.84 38.60 61.96
N ASN A 296 -25.66 37.69 62.93
CA ASN A 296 -25.12 36.35 62.69
C ASN A 296 -26.00 35.52 61.73
N GLN A 297 -27.33 35.60 61.85
CA GLN A 297 -28.24 34.90 60.94
C GLN A 297 -28.25 35.50 59.53
N ILE A 298 -28.06 36.82 59.39
CA ILE A 298 -27.88 37.47 58.08
C ILE A 298 -26.61 36.98 57.39
N ASP A 299 -25.51 36.89 58.13
CA ASP A 299 -24.24 36.37 57.61
C ASP A 299 -24.36 34.89 57.20
N ARG A 300 -25.05 34.09 58.00
CA ARG A 300 -25.34 32.69 57.68
C ARG A 300 -26.17 32.54 56.41
N ALA A 301 -27.24 33.32 56.25
CA ALA A 301 -28.05 33.32 55.03
C ALA A 301 -27.23 33.74 53.80
N ARG A 302 -26.36 34.74 53.96
CA ARG A 302 -25.45 35.21 52.91
C ARG A 302 -24.48 34.11 52.45
N ASP A 303 -23.93 33.33 53.38
CA ASP A 303 -22.97 32.28 53.06
C ASP A 303 -23.64 31.06 52.40
N ILE A 304 -24.88 30.73 52.77
CA ILE A 304 -25.70 29.72 52.07
C ILE A 304 -25.92 30.13 50.59
N ILE A 305 -26.29 31.40 50.33
CA ILE A 305 -26.49 31.91 48.97
C ILE A 305 -25.19 31.90 48.16
N LYS A 306 -24.06 32.29 48.77
CA LYS A 306 -22.75 32.24 48.11
C LYS A 306 -22.40 30.81 47.68
N GLY A 307 -22.56 29.83 48.57
CA GLY A 307 -22.30 28.42 48.27
C GLY A 307 -23.11 27.92 47.06
N LEU A 308 -24.40 28.27 47.00
CA LEU A 308 -25.29 27.92 45.89
C LEU A 308 -24.83 28.52 44.54
N LEU A 309 -24.50 29.81 44.55
CA LEU A 309 -24.03 30.52 43.35
C LEU A 309 -22.69 29.98 42.84
N GLU A 310 -21.78 29.60 43.74
CA GLU A 310 -20.49 29.03 43.36
C GLU A 310 -20.59 27.60 42.81
N PHE A 311 -21.63 26.85 43.15
CA PHE A 311 -21.91 25.52 42.57
C PHE A 311 -22.48 25.63 41.15
N SER A 312 -23.34 26.63 40.92
CA SER A 312 -23.98 26.91 39.63
C SER A 312 -23.01 27.51 38.58
N ARG A 313 -21.99 28.24 39.02
CA ARG A 313 -21.13 29.01 38.12
C ARG A 313 -20.26 28.11 37.22
N GLU A 314 -20.43 28.27 35.91
CA GLU A 314 -19.62 27.62 34.90
C GLU A 314 -18.18 28.19 34.92
N ARG A 315 -17.21 27.36 35.32
CA ARG A 315 -15.78 27.65 35.09
C ARG A 315 -15.23 26.57 34.18
N ARG A 316 -14.74 26.98 33.00
CA ARG A 316 -14.07 26.09 32.04
C ARG A 316 -12.96 25.33 32.75
N PHE A 317 -13.07 24.01 32.76
CA PHE A 317 -12.00 23.13 33.19
C PHE A 317 -10.93 23.17 32.11
N VAL A 318 -9.85 23.93 32.35
CA VAL A 318 -8.71 23.99 31.44
C VAL A 318 -7.55 23.24 32.10
N PRO A 319 -7.39 21.93 31.85
CA PRO A 319 -6.33 21.14 32.44
C PRO A 319 -4.99 21.57 31.84
N ARG A 320 -4.09 22.08 32.68
CA ARG A 320 -2.73 22.51 32.30
C ARG A 320 -1.72 21.72 33.13
N LYS A 321 -0.53 21.52 32.58
CA LYS A 321 0.59 20.95 33.35
C LYS A 321 0.97 21.96 34.44
N VAL A 322 0.93 21.52 35.68
CA VAL A 322 1.29 22.33 36.86
C VAL A 322 2.15 21.50 37.80
N ASN A 323 3.12 22.15 38.43
CA ASN A 323 3.84 21.56 39.55
C ASN A 323 2.90 21.51 40.76
N PHE A 324 2.56 20.32 41.22
CA PHE A 324 1.53 20.12 42.25
C PHE A 324 1.95 20.72 43.59
N LYS A 325 3.22 20.56 43.97
CA LYS A 325 3.76 21.09 45.22
C LYS A 325 3.61 22.60 45.31
N LYS A 326 3.99 23.34 44.25
CA LYS A 326 3.83 24.80 44.18
C LYS A 326 2.35 25.23 44.28
N LEU A 327 1.43 24.45 43.71
CA LEU A 327 0.00 24.73 43.81
C LEU A 327 -0.51 24.58 45.25
N VAL A 328 -0.13 23.50 45.94
CA VAL A 328 -0.48 23.26 47.34
C VAL A 328 0.10 24.36 48.22
N GLU A 329 1.41 24.64 48.12
CA GLU A 329 2.08 25.69 48.90
C GLU A 329 1.44 27.07 48.73
N LYS A 330 1.07 27.43 47.49
CA LYS A 330 0.37 28.69 47.20
C LYS A 330 -1.01 28.72 47.84
N THR A 331 -1.72 27.60 47.84
CA THR A 331 -3.05 27.49 48.44
C THR A 331 -2.97 27.61 49.96
N MET A 332 -2.03 26.89 50.59
CA MET A 332 -1.81 26.94 52.03
C MET A 332 -1.41 28.32 52.54
N LYS A 333 -0.66 29.09 51.74
CA LYS A 333 -0.35 30.50 52.06
C LYS A 333 -1.60 31.38 52.13
N LEU A 334 -2.62 31.09 51.33
CA LEU A 334 -3.85 31.89 51.29
C LEU A 334 -4.74 31.65 52.51
N ILE A 335 -4.80 30.41 53.00
CA ILE A 335 -5.63 30.03 54.16
C ILE A 335 -4.87 30.06 55.49
N LYS A 336 -3.59 30.47 55.50
CA LYS A 336 -2.73 30.48 56.70
C LYS A 336 -3.34 31.26 57.87
N GLY A 337 -4.12 32.31 57.60
CA GLY A 337 -4.78 33.12 58.62
C GLY A 337 -6.06 32.49 59.20
N GLU A 338 -6.62 31.48 58.55
CA GLU A 338 -7.85 30.80 58.96
C GLU A 338 -7.57 29.51 59.76
N ILE A 339 -6.31 29.05 59.77
CA ILE A 339 -5.92 27.83 60.47
C ILE A 339 -5.59 28.17 61.94
N PRO A 340 -6.26 27.53 62.91
CA PRO A 340 -6.00 27.74 64.33
C PRO A 340 -4.53 27.49 64.70
N SER A 341 -3.98 28.30 65.61
CA SER A 341 -2.57 28.27 66.02
C SER A 341 -2.12 26.97 66.71
N ASN A 342 -3.07 26.12 67.12
CA ASN A 342 -2.83 24.80 67.69
C ASN A 342 -2.79 23.65 66.66
N VAL A 343 -2.94 23.93 65.36
CA VAL A 343 -2.93 22.92 64.30
C VAL A 343 -1.57 22.89 63.59
N THR A 344 -0.91 21.72 63.60
CA THR A 344 0.36 21.51 62.89
C THR A 344 0.11 20.83 61.54
N GLN A 345 0.62 21.44 60.47
CA GLN A 345 0.42 20.96 59.09
C GLN A 345 1.68 20.24 58.59
N HIS A 346 1.52 19.03 58.05
CA HIS A 346 2.62 18.24 57.48
C HIS A 346 2.39 17.95 55.99
N PHE A 347 3.26 18.47 55.13
CA PHE A 347 3.21 18.22 53.68
C PHE A 347 4.29 17.23 53.27
N ARG A 348 3.89 16.10 52.67
CA ARG A 348 4.82 15.14 52.03
C ARG A 348 4.52 15.09 50.54
N LEU A 349 5.23 15.92 49.78
CA LEU A 349 5.05 16.10 48.34
C LEU A 349 6.42 16.07 47.65
N ASP A 350 6.51 15.35 46.53
CA ASP A 350 7.69 15.32 45.67
C ASP A 350 7.82 16.64 44.88
N ASP A 351 9.03 17.20 44.85
CA ASP A 351 9.36 18.45 44.16
C ASP A 351 9.17 18.38 42.63
N SER A 352 9.30 17.18 42.06
CA SER A 352 9.23 16.93 40.62
C SER A 352 7.82 16.59 40.11
N LEU A 353 6.82 16.52 40.98
CA LEU A 353 5.48 16.07 40.62
C LEU A 353 4.75 17.08 39.71
N GLU A 354 4.77 16.82 38.41
CA GLU A 354 3.96 17.51 37.41
C GLU A 354 2.67 16.74 37.11
N VAL A 355 1.54 17.40 37.28
CA VAL A 355 0.23 16.82 36.98
C VAL A 355 -0.57 17.73 36.06
N ARG A 356 -1.43 17.13 35.23
CA ARG A 356 -2.29 17.85 34.30
C ARG A 356 -3.69 18.00 34.91
N ILE A 357 -3.91 19.10 35.62
CA ILE A 357 -5.13 19.36 36.41
C ILE A 357 -5.66 20.78 36.16
N GLY A 358 -6.88 21.04 36.60
CA GLY A 358 -7.44 22.39 36.68
C GLY A 358 -6.97 23.07 37.96
N PRO A 359 -6.01 24.03 37.91
CA PRO A 359 -5.38 24.57 39.12
C PRO A 359 -6.37 25.27 40.05
N HIS A 360 -7.34 25.99 39.50
CA HIS A 360 -8.36 26.68 40.30
C HIS A 360 -9.35 25.72 40.99
N GLN A 361 -9.69 24.61 40.32
CA GLN A 361 -10.59 23.60 40.89
C GLN A 361 -9.90 22.85 42.03
N ILE A 362 -8.66 22.42 41.82
CA ILE A 362 -7.88 21.72 42.84
C ILE A 362 -7.55 22.64 44.03
N GLN A 363 -7.22 23.91 43.77
CA GLN A 363 -7.07 24.89 44.84
C GLN A 363 -8.33 24.98 45.71
N ARG A 364 -9.53 24.98 45.12
CA ARG A 364 -10.80 24.99 45.86
C ARG A 364 -11.04 23.69 46.65
N VAL A 365 -10.72 22.54 46.06
CA VAL A 365 -10.77 21.26 46.78
C VAL A 365 -9.87 21.30 48.01
N ILE A 366 -8.64 21.81 47.86
CA ILE A 366 -7.69 21.95 48.97
C ILE A 366 -8.19 22.94 50.03
N MET A 367 -8.84 24.04 49.65
CA MET A 367 -9.40 24.99 50.63
C MET A 367 -10.62 24.44 51.39
N ASN A 368 -11.35 23.51 50.79
CA ASN A 368 -12.54 22.89 51.41
C ASN A 368 -12.21 21.66 52.29
N LEU A 369 -11.00 21.10 52.15
CA LEU A 369 -10.49 19.99 52.97
C LEU A 369 -9.78 20.54 54.20
#